data_AF-A0A4R4Z457-F1
#
_entry.id   AF-A0A4R4Z457-F1
#
_cell.length_a   1.000
_cell.length_b   1.000
_cell.length_c   1.000
_cell.angle_alpha   90.00
_cell.angle_beta   90.00
_cell.angle_gamma   90.00
#
_symmetry.space_group_name_H-M   'P 1'
#
loop_
_entity.id
_entity.type
_entity.pdbx_description
1 polymer ?
#
loop_
_entity_poly.entity_id
_entity_poly.type
_entity_poly.pdbx_seq_one_letter_code
_entity_poly.pdbx_strand_id
1 'polypeptide(L)'
;MGITIEDGALEALFEATGGHAFLYRHLASAVVNELPVDTFHREIKKPLVLRTINTWRRQVAGNMREMLDHVRRYYPDESYLLQILMEEPESFAVVADDVPLALGHLISLGLVQEVDNSYELTPVLQLI
;
A
#
# COMPACT_ATOMS: atom_id res chain seq x y z
N MET A 1 -9.45 16.68 20.76
CA MET A 1 -10.49 15.63 20.71
C MET A 1 -9.85 14.35 20.23
N GLY A 2 -10.02 13.24 20.96
CA GLY A 2 -9.41 11.96 20.60
C GLY A 2 -10.22 11.22 19.53
N ILE A 3 -9.53 10.48 18.67
CA ILE A 3 -10.14 9.52 17.74
C ILE A 3 -9.78 8.13 18.24
N THR A 4 -10.77 7.27 18.41
CA THR A 4 -10.59 5.84 18.66
C THR A 4 -10.76 5.06 17.37
N ILE A 5 -10.10 3.92 17.28
CA ILE A 5 -10.15 3.04 16.13
C ILE A 5 -10.55 1.66 16.64
N GLU A 6 -11.60 1.10 16.07
CA GLU A 6 -12.03 -0.28 16.31
C GLU A 6 -11.00 -1.26 15.73
N ASP A 7 -10.78 -2.41 16.36
CA ASP A 7 -9.82 -3.43 15.90
C ASP A 7 -10.07 -3.86 14.45
N GLY A 8 -11.34 -4.09 14.08
CA GLY A 8 -11.70 -4.42 12.70
C GLY A 8 -11.43 -3.30 11.70
N ALA A 9 -11.39 -2.05 12.15
CA ALA A 9 -10.99 -0.92 11.32
C ALA A 9 -9.48 -0.83 11.16
N LEU A 10 -8.70 -1.12 12.21
CA LEU A 10 -7.23 -1.24 12.13
C LEU A 10 -6.82 -2.31 11.13
N GLU A 11 -7.44 -3.49 11.23
CA GLU A 11 -7.23 -4.61 10.30
C GLU A 11 -7.53 -4.19 8.85
N ALA A 12 -8.69 -3.56 8.60
CA ALA A 12 -9.05 -3.11 7.25
C ALA A 12 -8.09 -2.02 6.70
N LEU A 13 -7.57 -1.14 7.55
CA LEU A 13 -6.53 -0.17 7.15
C LEU A 13 -5.22 -0.88 6.77
N PHE A 14 -4.82 -1.87 7.56
CA PHE A 14 -3.61 -2.65 7.31
C PHE A 14 -3.72 -3.45 6.00
N GLU A 15 -4.79 -4.24 5.85
CA GLU A 15 -5.06 -5.05 4.65
C GLU A 15 -5.10 -4.20 3.37
N ALA A 16 -5.74 -3.03 3.43
CA ALA A 16 -5.86 -2.17 2.25
C ALA A 16 -4.54 -1.53 1.80
N THR A 17 -3.56 -1.46 2.70
CA THR A 17 -2.32 -0.71 2.49
C THR A 17 -1.07 -1.57 2.56
N GLY A 18 -1.19 -2.84 2.93
CA GLY A 18 -0.02 -3.70 3.14
C GLY A 18 0.80 -3.34 4.38
N GLY A 19 0.25 -2.54 5.29
CA GLY A 19 1.02 -1.96 6.39
C GLY A 19 1.99 -0.84 5.97
N HIS A 20 2.02 -0.43 4.70
CA HIS A 20 2.92 0.62 4.24
C HIS A 20 2.60 1.97 4.91
N ALA A 21 3.55 2.52 5.67
CA ALA A 21 3.30 3.65 6.59
C ALA A 21 2.72 4.90 5.90
N PHE A 22 3.15 5.21 4.67
CA PHE A 22 2.61 6.35 3.92
C PHE A 22 1.17 6.09 3.47
N LEU A 23 0.89 4.91 2.88
CA LEU A 23 -0.44 4.56 2.38
C LEU A 23 -1.43 4.43 3.55
N TYR A 24 -0.99 3.83 4.65
CA TYR A 24 -1.72 3.73 5.90
C TYR A 24 -2.12 5.11 6.42
N ARG A 25 -1.16 6.03 6.54
CA ARG A 25 -1.44 7.41 7.00
C ARG A 25 -2.37 8.15 6.04
N HIS A 26 -2.18 7.98 4.73
CA HIS A 26 -3.02 8.64 3.72
C HIS A 26 -4.47 8.14 3.78
N LEU A 27 -4.67 6.82 3.86
CA LEU A 27 -6.00 6.22 4.01
C LEU A 27 -6.65 6.61 5.33
N ALA A 28 -5.91 6.54 6.45
CA ALA A 28 -6.41 6.95 7.76
C ALA A 28 -6.84 8.43 7.76
N SER A 29 -6.08 9.32 7.11
CA SER A 29 -6.46 10.71 6.93
C SER A 29 -7.76 10.87 6.11
N ALA A 30 -7.89 10.14 5.00
CA ALA A 30 -9.11 10.14 4.20
C ALA A 30 -10.34 9.67 5.01
N VAL A 31 -10.17 8.63 5.82
CA VAL A 31 -11.21 8.11 6.72
C VAL A 31 -11.58 9.13 7.80
N VAL A 32 -10.61 9.79 8.42
CA VAL A 32 -10.83 10.81 9.44
C VAL A 32 -11.57 12.03 8.89
N ASN A 33 -11.38 12.37 7.61
CA ASN A 33 -12.10 13.46 6.95
C ASN A 33 -13.58 13.15 6.71
N GLU A 34 -13.98 11.88 6.71
CA GLU A 34 -15.39 11.46 6.61
C GLU A 34 -16.10 11.38 7.97
N LEU A 35 -15.37 11.46 9.08
CA LEU A 35 -15.97 11.39 10.42
C LEU A 35 -16.69 12.70 10.76
N PRO A 36 -17.84 12.64 11.45
CA PRO A 36 -18.54 13.83 11.93
C PRO A 36 -17.62 14.73 12.75
N VAL A 37 -17.72 16.04 12.54
CA VAL A 37 -16.91 17.05 13.25
C VAL A 37 -17.58 17.56 14.53
N ASP A 38 -18.92 17.52 14.59
CA ASP A 38 -19.72 18.04 15.72
C ASP A 38 -20.08 16.96 16.75
N THR A 39 -19.14 16.08 17.06
CA THR A 39 -19.35 15.00 18.05
C THR A 39 -18.23 14.97 19.08
N PHE A 40 -18.61 14.71 20.33
CA PHE A 40 -17.69 14.69 21.47
C PHE A 40 -16.68 13.53 21.39
N HIS A 41 -17.09 12.42 20.79
CA HIS A 41 -16.27 11.24 20.57
C HIS A 41 -16.35 10.81 19.11
N ARG A 42 -15.18 10.64 18.48
CA ARG A 42 -15.05 10.23 17.08
C ARG A 42 -14.43 8.84 17.05
N GLU A 43 -15.11 7.92 16.40
CA GLU A 43 -14.72 6.52 16.35
C GLU A 43 -14.65 6.07 14.89
N ILE A 44 -13.52 5.49 14.49
CA ILE A 44 -13.37 4.85 13.18
C ILE A 44 -13.84 3.40 13.30
N LYS A 45 -14.86 3.06 12.51
CA LYS A 45 -15.42 1.70 12.40
C LYS A 45 -15.08 1.05 11.07
N LYS A 46 -15.03 -0.28 11.05
CA LYS A 46 -14.71 -1.06 9.82
C LYS A 46 -15.54 -0.65 8.60
N PRO A 47 -16.88 -0.45 8.68
CA PRO A 47 -17.69 -0.07 7.51
C PRO A 47 -17.30 1.29 6.89
N LEU A 48 -16.85 2.23 7.71
CA LEU A 48 -16.37 3.53 7.22
C LEU A 48 -15.06 3.34 6.42
N VAL A 49 -14.12 2.55 6.94
CA VAL A 49 -12.87 2.26 6.21
C VAL A 49 -13.17 1.61 4.85
N LEU A 50 -14.02 0.59 4.84
CA LEU A 50 -14.37 -0.15 3.62
C LEU A 50 -15.00 0.74 2.54
N ARG A 51 -15.88 1.69 2.90
CA ARG A 51 -16.44 2.62 1.91
C ARG A 51 -15.42 3.64 1.41
N THR A 52 -14.53 4.13 2.27
CA THR A 52 -13.51 5.12 1.91
C THR A 52 -12.46 4.55 0.97
N ILE A 53 -12.11 3.26 1.14
CA ILE A 53 -11.10 2.56 0.32
C ILE A 53 -11.35 2.74 -1.18
N ASN A 54 -12.60 2.60 -1.66
CA ASN A 54 -12.89 2.67 -3.09
C ASN A 54 -12.60 4.05 -3.70
N THR A 55 -12.94 5.13 -2.97
CA THR A 55 -12.65 6.49 -3.44
C THR A 55 -11.17 6.83 -3.29
N TRP A 56 -10.57 6.44 -2.16
CA TRP A 56 -9.15 6.61 -1.91
C TRP A 56 -8.27 5.89 -2.95
N ARG A 57 -8.62 4.66 -3.33
CA ARG A 57 -7.93 3.90 -4.38
C ARG A 57 -7.84 4.67 -5.69
N ARG A 58 -8.95 5.28 -6.14
CA ARG A 58 -8.96 6.09 -7.37
C ARG A 58 -8.06 7.32 -7.27
N GLN A 59 -7.97 7.94 -6.09
CA GLN A 59 -7.10 9.09 -5.87
C GLN A 59 -5.62 8.69 -5.88
N VAL A 60 -5.28 7.55 -5.29
CA VAL A 60 -3.90 7.09 -5.18
C VAL A 60 -3.41 6.38 -6.45
N ALA A 61 -4.30 5.74 -7.22
CA ALA A 61 -3.94 5.02 -8.44
C ALA A 61 -3.18 5.86 -9.48
N GLY A 62 -3.54 7.15 -9.62
CA GLY A 62 -2.81 8.08 -10.48
C GLY A 62 -1.36 8.25 -10.03
N ASN A 63 -1.17 8.55 -8.75
CA ASN A 63 0.16 8.71 -8.15
C ASN A 63 1.00 7.43 -8.24
N MET A 64 0.36 6.26 -8.08
CA MET A 64 1.04 4.96 -8.18
C MET A 64 1.45 4.62 -9.61
N ARG A 65 0.60 4.96 -10.60
CA ARG A 65 0.96 4.81 -12.01
C ARG A 65 2.16 5.69 -12.37
N GLU A 66 2.15 6.95 -11.94
CA GLU A 66 3.30 7.85 -12.14
C GLU A 66 4.58 7.31 -11.48
N MET A 67 4.47 6.76 -10.27
CA MET A 67 5.58 6.11 -9.57
C MET A 67 6.12 4.92 -10.36
N LEU A 68 5.24 4.03 -10.84
CA LEU A 68 5.63 2.88 -11.66
C LEU A 68 6.29 3.30 -12.97
N ASP A 69 5.74 4.30 -13.65
CA ASP A 69 6.31 4.82 -14.90
C ASP A 69 7.71 5.42 -14.65
N HIS A 70 7.91 6.08 -13.51
CA HIS A 70 9.21 6.60 -13.09
C HIS A 70 10.20 5.46 -12.78
N VAL A 71 9.77 4.41 -12.07
CA VAL A 71 10.59 3.22 -11.80
C VAL A 71 11.02 2.57 -13.12
N ARG A 72 10.06 2.26 -14.00
CA ARG A 72 10.33 1.66 -15.32
C ARG A 72 11.30 2.47 -16.18
N ARG A 73 11.26 3.80 -16.05
CA ARG A 73 12.08 4.69 -16.88
C ARG A 73 13.51 4.87 -16.37
N TYR A 74 13.70 4.90 -15.06
CA TYR A 74 14.96 5.35 -14.45
C TYR A 74 15.68 4.28 -13.63
N TYR A 75 15.00 3.18 -13.29
CA TYR A 75 15.46 2.17 -12.34
C TYR A 75 15.35 0.77 -12.97
N PRO A 76 16.35 0.35 -13.75
CA PRO A 76 16.28 -0.89 -14.53
C PRO A 76 16.21 -2.14 -13.65
N ASP A 77 16.95 -2.20 -12.55
CA ASP A 77 16.98 -3.35 -11.64
C ASP A 77 15.62 -3.51 -10.92
N GLU A 78 15.08 -2.40 -10.40
CA GLU A 78 13.75 -2.37 -9.79
C GLU A 78 12.64 -2.72 -10.78
N SER A 79 12.75 -2.21 -12.01
CA SER A 79 11.79 -2.56 -13.08
C SER A 79 11.85 -4.04 -13.42
N TYR A 80 13.04 -4.62 -13.48
CA TYR A 80 13.24 -6.04 -13.74
C TYR A 80 12.69 -6.90 -12.60
N LEU A 81 12.95 -6.52 -11.35
CA LEU A 81 12.38 -7.19 -10.19
C LEU A 81 10.85 -7.15 -10.19
N LEU A 82 10.23 -6.00 -10.48
CA LEU A 82 8.77 -5.92 -10.59
C LEU A 82 8.23 -6.83 -11.69
N GLN A 83 8.93 -6.94 -12.82
CA GLN A 83 8.55 -7.84 -13.91
C GLN A 83 8.60 -9.31 -13.47
N ILE A 84 9.69 -9.74 -12.82
CA ILE A 84 9.80 -11.10 -12.28
C ILE A 84 8.69 -11.37 -11.28
N LEU A 85 8.41 -10.42 -10.38
CA LEU A 85 7.36 -10.61 -9.38
C LEU A 85 5.97 -10.80 -10.00
N MET A 86 5.72 -10.19 -11.17
CA MET A 86 4.46 -10.33 -11.92
C MET A 86 4.39 -11.61 -12.74
N GLU A 87 5.50 -12.03 -13.37
CA GLU A 87 5.53 -13.12 -14.34
C GLU A 87 5.92 -14.47 -13.70
N GLU A 88 6.88 -14.45 -12.78
CA GLU A 88 7.52 -15.61 -12.15
C GLU A 88 7.76 -15.38 -10.64
N PRO A 89 6.71 -15.20 -9.82
CA PRO A 89 6.86 -14.88 -8.39
C PRO A 89 7.66 -15.93 -7.61
N GLU A 90 7.66 -17.20 -8.04
CA GLU A 90 8.45 -18.27 -7.43
C GLU A 90 9.97 -18.06 -7.57
N SER A 91 10.40 -17.41 -8.64
CA SER A 91 11.81 -17.10 -8.92
C SER A 91 12.26 -15.79 -8.24
N PHE A 92 11.33 -14.97 -7.78
CA PHE A 92 11.60 -13.60 -7.34
C PHE A 92 12.62 -13.53 -6.19
N ALA A 93 12.46 -14.35 -5.15
CA ALA A 93 13.32 -14.29 -3.97
C ALA A 93 14.80 -14.52 -4.33
N VAL A 94 15.05 -15.47 -5.24
CA VAL A 94 16.41 -15.79 -5.71
C VAL A 94 17.05 -14.62 -6.43
N VAL A 95 16.29 -13.92 -7.28
CA VAL A 95 16.81 -12.76 -8.03
C VAL A 95 16.91 -11.52 -7.15
N ALA A 96 16.00 -11.34 -6.21
CA ALA A 96 16.01 -10.21 -5.29
C ALA A 96 17.24 -10.21 -4.37
N ASP A 97 17.74 -11.39 -4.00
CA ASP A 97 18.98 -11.57 -3.24
C ASP A 97 20.23 -11.05 -3.98
N ASP A 98 20.22 -11.06 -5.32
CA ASP A 98 21.33 -10.54 -6.14
C ASP A 98 21.33 -8.99 -6.22
N VAL A 99 20.19 -8.35 -5.98
CA VAL A 99 20.00 -6.89 -6.07
C VAL A 99 19.26 -6.33 -4.84
N PRO A 100 19.80 -6.48 -3.62
CA PRO A 100 19.11 -6.16 -2.37
C PRO A 100 18.78 -4.67 -2.21
N LEU A 101 19.57 -3.78 -2.84
CA LEU A 101 19.29 -2.34 -2.86
C LEU A 101 18.02 -2.01 -3.66
N ALA A 102 17.83 -2.67 -4.82
CA ALA A 102 16.66 -2.49 -5.65
C ALA A 102 15.40 -3.02 -4.95
N LEU A 103 15.49 -4.19 -4.30
CA LEU A 103 14.42 -4.71 -3.45
C LEU A 103 14.07 -3.73 -2.32
N GLY A 104 15.06 -3.25 -1.57
CA GLY A 104 14.85 -2.30 -0.47
C GLY A 104 14.21 -1.00 -0.95
N HIS A 105 14.54 -0.54 -2.16
CA HIS A 105 13.92 0.63 -2.78
C HIS A 105 12.45 0.37 -3.13
N LEU A 106 12.12 -0.77 -3.74
CA LEU A 106 10.74 -1.16 -4.04
C LEU A 106 9.85 -1.27 -2.79
N ILE A 107 10.41 -1.82 -1.70
CA ILE A 107 9.73 -1.87 -0.40
C ILE A 107 9.51 -0.46 0.17
N SER A 108 10.54 0.39 0.08
CA SER A 108 10.47 1.79 0.57
C SER A 108 9.47 2.65 -0.22
N LEU A 109 9.28 2.35 -1.50
CA LEU A 109 8.27 2.97 -2.35
C LEU A 109 6.85 2.42 -2.09
N GLY A 110 6.74 1.31 -1.35
CA GLY A 110 5.47 0.63 -1.10
C GLY A 110 4.94 -0.09 -2.33
N LEU A 111 5.81 -0.51 -3.24
CA LEU A 111 5.46 -1.28 -4.44
C LEU A 111 5.52 -2.80 -4.19
N VAL A 112 6.42 -3.23 -3.30
CA VAL A 112 6.58 -4.61 -2.86
C VAL A 112 6.44 -4.67 -1.34
N GLN A 113 5.87 -5.75 -0.84
CA GLN A 113 5.79 -6.04 0.58
C GLN A 113 6.27 -7.47 0.88
N GLU A 114 6.77 -7.67 2.10
CA GLU A 114 7.17 -8.98 2.60
C GLU A 114 6.03 -9.58 3.43
N VAL A 115 5.58 -10.78 3.07
CA VAL A 115 4.51 -11.54 3.72
C VAL A 115 4.95 -12.97 3.90
N ASP A 116 4.92 -13.47 5.13
CA ASP A 116 5.26 -14.87 5.47
C ASP A 116 6.56 -15.36 4.82
N ASN A 117 7.60 -14.52 4.86
CA ASN A 117 8.93 -14.80 4.31
C ASN A 117 8.96 -14.95 2.78
N SER A 118 7.94 -14.38 2.11
CA SER A 118 7.80 -14.24 0.67
C SER A 118 7.54 -12.79 0.29
N TYR A 119 7.60 -12.47 -1.00
CA TYR A 119 7.36 -11.11 -1.48
C TYR A 119 6.13 -11.09 -2.39
N GLU A 120 5.33 -10.04 -2.27
CA GLU A 120 4.21 -9.79 -3.15
C GLU A 120 4.06 -8.32 -3.49
N LEU A 121 3.34 -8.02 -4.57
CA LEU A 121 2.96 -6.65 -4.90
C LEU A 121 1.99 -6.12 -3.85
N THR A 122 2.21 -4.88 -3.41
CA THR A 122 1.31 -4.22 -2.47
C THR A 122 -0.12 -4.21 -3.03
N PRO A 123 -1.18 -4.38 -2.20
CA PRO A 123 -2.57 -4.47 -2.66
C PRO A 123 -3.04 -3.32 -3.57
N VAL A 124 -2.42 -2.15 -3.45
CA VAL A 124 -2.69 -0.99 -4.30
C VAL A 124 -2.23 -1.21 -5.75
N LEU A 125 -1.12 -1.91 -5.98
CA LEU A 125 -0.62 -2.21 -7.31
C LEU A 125 -1.41 -3.31 -8.02
N GLN A 126 -2.02 -4.24 -7.28
CA GLN A 126 -2.89 -5.27 -7.83
C GLN A 126 -4.14 -4.71 -8.55
N LEU A 127 -4.38 -3.39 -8.46
CA LEU A 127 -5.57 -2.71 -8.97
C LEU A 127 -5.31 -1.87 -10.21
N ILE A 128 -4.06 -1.77 -10.68
CA ILE A 128 -3.64 -0.98 -11.84
C ILE A 128 -3.54 -1.88 -13.07
#